data_AF-A0ABD6GJ98-F1
#
_entry.id   AF-A0ABD6GJ98-F1
#
_cell.length_a   1.000
_cell.length_b   1.000
_cell.length_c   1.000
_cell.angle_alpha   90.00
_cell.angle_beta   90.00
_cell.angle_gamma   90.00
#
_symmetry.space_group_name_H-M   'P 1'
#
loop_
_entity.id
_entity.type
_entity.pdbx_description
1 polymer ?
#
loop_
_entity_poly.entity_id
_entity_poly.type
_entity_poly.pdbx_seq_one_letter_code
_entity_poly.pdbx_strand_id
1 'polypeptide(L)'
;MSYFILYTRSFHPDRNFGLGGLGFHGDARGFSSSKKATSRISHQVRIDLKSAQFMDAIARSDRSSNAVIPKVLEGRPERAASMMTRDEMADRGVHIPETRLEQMGDKLPEMANDYSQPRKKPRSNVSGQITPYREDGDQSVNGRLSYAGKNFAFYGADTDFGHWALGGDISDGGSDTNGGSVKVWERWGGAVPDLDVTHEFSLRINRTAKTIHISSAISGDGFPNCESFLIDSADNVLLLGTHIRIGTAATQLPGGRALPMTRTLLSVDWIPGDLFGENVKVEIANDYTGNGSPQEIARSGTMTRSQWNAAHTERDASGDWIRSLEDHIPLPRQSLRGLGEQIRSAF
;
A
#
# COMPACT_ATOMS: atom_id res chain seq x y z
N MET A 1 -15.25 -12.74 -22.87
CA MET A 1 -14.91 -12.44 -21.47
C MET A 1 -14.01 -13.56 -20.96
N SER A 2 -12.72 -13.33 -20.72
CA SER A 2 -11.78 -14.40 -20.36
C SER A 2 -11.25 -14.27 -18.93
N TYR A 3 -10.79 -13.08 -18.52
CA TYR A 3 -10.25 -12.88 -17.18
C TYR A 3 -10.22 -11.41 -16.75
N PHE A 4 -9.99 -11.19 -15.46
CA PHE A 4 -9.53 -9.92 -14.90
C PHE A 4 -8.15 -10.09 -14.27
N ILE A 5 -7.40 -9.01 -14.12
CA ILE A 5 -6.24 -8.95 -13.24
C ILE A 5 -6.57 -7.94 -12.14
N LEU A 6 -6.63 -8.42 -10.91
CA LEU A 6 -6.75 -7.58 -9.74
C LEU A 6 -5.36 -7.17 -9.26
N TYR A 7 -5.13 -5.86 -9.12
CA TYR A 7 -3.96 -5.31 -8.44
C TYR A 7 -4.38 -4.70 -7.11
N THR A 8 -3.62 -4.98 -6.06
CA THR A 8 -3.66 -4.23 -4.79
C THR A 8 -2.23 -3.94 -4.39
N ARG A 9 -1.91 -2.69 -4.08
CA ARG A 9 -0.55 -2.32 -3.69
C ARG A 9 -0.53 -1.19 -2.70
N SER A 10 0.53 -1.16 -1.90
CA SER A 10 0.84 -0.10 -0.96
C SER A 10 2.04 0.68 -1.44
N PHE A 11 2.03 2.00 -1.26
CA PHE A 11 3.11 2.89 -1.68
C PHE A 11 3.20 4.12 -0.77
N HIS A 12 4.35 4.78 -0.74
CA HIS A 12 4.55 6.03 -0.02
C HIS A 12 4.62 7.21 -1.01
N PRO A 13 3.81 8.27 -0.84
CA PRO A 13 3.72 9.34 -1.83
C PRO A 13 5.00 10.16 -1.95
N ASP A 14 5.75 10.30 -0.86
CA ASP A 14 6.96 11.13 -0.81
C ASP A 14 8.23 10.32 -1.09
N ARG A 15 9.36 10.99 -1.35
CA ARG A 15 10.69 10.37 -1.60
C ARG A 15 11.24 9.65 -0.39
N ASN A 16 10.84 10.05 0.81
CA ASN A 16 11.16 9.35 2.04
C ASN A 16 9.98 9.37 3.02
N PHE A 17 10.08 8.57 4.08
CA PHE A 17 8.99 8.40 5.06
C PHE A 17 9.03 9.46 6.18
N GLY A 18 9.78 10.55 5.97
CA GLY A 18 10.03 11.57 6.98
C GLY A 18 10.75 11.03 8.22
N LEU A 19 10.76 11.84 9.28
CA LEU A 19 11.33 11.46 10.58
C LEU A 19 10.53 10.33 11.23
N GLY A 20 9.20 10.31 11.06
CA GLY A 20 8.31 9.27 11.60
C GLY A 20 8.48 7.90 10.97
N GLY A 21 9.16 7.81 9.82
CA GLY A 21 9.61 6.56 9.20
C GLY A 21 11.11 6.49 9.02
N LEU A 22 11.89 7.14 9.89
CA LEU A 22 13.35 7.01 9.99
C LEU A 22 14.11 7.27 8.66
N GLY A 23 13.53 8.05 7.75
CA GLY A 23 14.16 8.38 6.47
C GLY A 23 14.27 7.22 5.46
N PHE A 24 13.40 6.21 5.56
CA PHE A 24 13.29 5.17 4.53
C PHE A 24 12.83 5.76 3.19
N HIS A 25 13.40 5.28 2.08
CA HIS A 25 13.02 5.71 0.74
C HIS A 25 11.58 5.29 0.40
N GLY A 26 10.82 6.23 -0.18
CA GLY A 26 9.44 6.04 -0.63
C GLY A 26 9.27 5.86 -2.12
N ASP A 27 8.08 6.17 -2.65
CA ASP A 27 7.76 5.92 -4.06
C ASP A 27 7.70 7.21 -4.89
N ALA A 28 7.69 8.39 -4.25
CA ALA A 28 7.72 9.71 -4.89
C ALA A 28 6.69 9.86 -6.02
N ARG A 29 5.43 9.47 -5.77
CA ARG A 29 4.38 9.44 -6.78
C ARG A 29 2.99 9.64 -6.20
N GLY A 30 2.05 10.04 -7.06
CA GLY A 30 0.62 10.01 -6.77
C GLY A 30 -0.01 8.62 -6.96
N PHE A 31 -1.34 8.57 -6.79
CA PHE A 31 -2.13 7.39 -7.12
C PHE A 31 -2.03 7.06 -8.62
N SER A 32 -2.03 5.77 -8.95
CA SER A 32 -1.85 5.33 -10.33
C SER A 32 -2.47 3.96 -10.57
N SER A 33 -2.93 3.73 -11.80
CA SER A 33 -3.30 2.41 -12.33
C SER A 33 -2.23 1.79 -13.22
N SER A 34 -1.07 2.45 -13.36
CA SER A 34 0.04 1.92 -14.18
C SER A 34 0.64 0.68 -13.52
N LYS A 35 0.74 -0.41 -14.29
CA LYS A 35 1.45 -1.66 -13.92
C LYS A 35 2.93 -1.43 -13.58
N LYS A 36 3.51 -0.31 -14.01
CA LYS A 36 4.92 0.04 -13.80
C LYS A 36 5.16 0.97 -12.62
N ALA A 37 4.12 1.48 -11.96
CA ALA A 37 4.32 2.37 -10.84
C ALA A 37 4.92 1.61 -9.65
N THR A 38 5.86 2.25 -8.98
CA THR A 38 6.60 1.71 -7.83
C THR A 38 5.66 1.43 -6.65
N SER A 39 6.03 0.51 -5.78
CA SER A 39 5.26 0.12 -4.60
C SER A 39 6.14 -0.43 -3.51
N ARG A 40 5.70 -0.22 -2.27
CA ARG A 40 6.30 -0.90 -1.13
C ARG A 40 5.98 -2.39 -1.17
N ILE A 41 4.72 -2.75 -1.36
CA ILE A 41 4.32 -4.12 -1.66
C ILE A 41 3.20 -4.07 -2.67
N SER A 42 3.24 -4.93 -3.68
CA SER A 42 2.13 -5.16 -4.61
C SER A 42 1.78 -6.64 -4.62
N HIS A 43 0.50 -6.92 -4.80
CA HIS A 43 -0.01 -8.25 -5.05
C HIS A 43 -1.02 -8.19 -6.18
N GLN A 44 -0.78 -9.00 -7.20
CA GLN A 44 -1.67 -9.19 -8.32
C GLN A 44 -2.18 -10.62 -8.38
N VAL A 45 -3.41 -10.80 -8.86
CA VAL A 45 -3.96 -12.12 -9.18
C VAL A 45 -4.81 -12.07 -10.44
N ARG A 46 -4.68 -13.09 -11.28
CA ARG A 46 -5.56 -13.30 -12.43
C ARG A 46 -6.82 -14.03 -11.97
N ILE A 47 -7.98 -13.45 -12.24
CA ILE A 47 -9.30 -14.03 -12.02
C ILE A 47 -9.77 -14.58 -13.37
N ASP A 48 -9.52 -15.86 -13.63
CA ASP A 48 -9.93 -16.49 -14.89
C ASP A 48 -11.37 -16.98 -14.80
N LEU A 49 -12.24 -16.36 -15.58
CA LEU A 49 -13.68 -16.59 -15.51
C LEU A 49 -14.07 -17.88 -16.23
N LYS A 50 -13.29 -18.33 -17.22
CA LYS A 50 -13.60 -19.55 -17.97
C LYS A 50 -13.21 -20.78 -17.17
N SER A 51 -12.01 -20.80 -16.60
CA SER A 51 -11.56 -21.91 -15.74
C SER A 51 -12.17 -21.85 -14.34
N ALA A 52 -12.77 -20.72 -13.96
CA ALA A 52 -13.27 -20.45 -12.61
C ALA A 52 -12.18 -20.61 -11.55
N GLN A 53 -10.98 -20.08 -11.84
CA GLN A 53 -9.81 -20.17 -10.97
C GLN A 53 -9.14 -18.82 -10.75
N PHE A 54 -8.54 -18.66 -9.57
CA PHE A 54 -7.53 -17.66 -9.31
C PHE A 54 -6.18 -18.22 -9.76
N MET A 55 -5.48 -17.49 -10.62
CA MET A 55 -4.24 -17.92 -11.26
C MET A 55 -3.18 -16.82 -11.14
N ASP A 56 -1.91 -17.19 -11.34
CA ASP A 56 -0.79 -16.25 -11.49
C ASP A 56 -0.71 -15.21 -10.35
N ALA A 57 -0.98 -15.65 -9.11
CA ALA A 57 -0.85 -14.80 -7.93
C ALA A 57 0.63 -14.44 -7.73
N ILE A 58 0.94 -13.15 -7.77
CA ILE A 58 2.31 -12.63 -7.71
C ILE A 58 2.35 -11.49 -6.70
N ALA A 59 3.15 -11.66 -5.65
CA ALA A 59 3.48 -10.60 -4.70
C ALA A 59 4.92 -10.13 -4.88
N ARG A 60 5.12 -8.82 -4.93
CA ARG A 60 6.42 -8.16 -5.17
C ARG A 60 6.60 -6.96 -4.25
N SER A 61 7.84 -6.57 -4.06
CA SER A 61 8.25 -5.36 -3.35
C SER A 61 9.31 -4.68 -4.19
N ASP A 62 9.21 -3.37 -4.37
CA ASP A 62 10.37 -2.62 -4.89
C ASP A 62 11.43 -2.48 -3.80
N ARG A 63 12.65 -2.17 -4.23
CA ARG A 63 13.79 -1.98 -3.33
C ARG A 63 13.44 -0.91 -2.28
N SER A 64 13.67 -1.23 -1.01
CA SER A 64 13.73 -0.24 0.06
C SER A 64 15.18 0.07 0.35
N SER A 65 15.41 1.33 0.66
CA SER A 65 16.71 1.80 1.08
C SER A 65 16.62 2.87 2.17
N ASN A 66 17.74 3.08 2.86
CA ASN A 66 17.84 4.12 3.86
C ASN A 66 19.22 4.78 3.80
N ALA A 67 19.24 6.06 3.46
CA ALA A 67 20.44 6.88 3.40
C ALA A 67 20.63 7.75 4.66
N VAL A 68 19.65 7.78 5.57
CA VAL A 68 19.60 8.63 6.76
C VAL A 68 20.26 7.94 7.95
N ILE A 69 19.84 6.72 8.29
CA ILE A 69 20.32 5.95 9.44
C ILE A 69 21.86 5.77 9.42
N PRO A 70 22.52 5.43 8.30
CA PRO A 70 23.98 5.29 8.29
C PRO A 70 24.70 6.59 8.68
N LYS A 71 24.19 7.74 8.24
CA LYS A 71 24.74 9.06 8.59
C LYS A 71 24.55 9.36 10.08
N VAL A 72 23.42 8.98 10.67
CA VAL A 72 23.18 9.13 12.11
C VAL A 72 24.14 8.24 12.92
N LEU A 73 24.29 6.97 12.53
CA LEU A 73 25.15 6.01 13.23
C LEU A 73 26.64 6.38 13.16
N GLU A 74 27.08 7.04 12.09
CA GLU A 74 28.45 7.55 11.95
C GLU A 74 28.67 8.92 12.61
N GLY A 75 27.72 9.39 13.44
CA GLY A 75 27.86 10.64 14.18
C GLY A 75 27.72 11.89 13.31
N ARG A 76 26.96 11.82 12.21
CA ARG A 76 26.70 12.94 11.28
C ARG A 76 25.22 13.33 11.22
N PRO A 77 24.55 13.64 12.36
CA PRO A 77 23.12 13.92 12.41
C PRO A 77 22.73 15.18 11.62
N GLU A 78 23.58 16.19 11.56
CA GLU A 78 23.35 17.43 10.79
C GLU A 78 23.17 17.16 9.28
N ARG A 79 23.96 16.21 8.73
CA ARG A 79 23.85 15.80 7.32
C ARG A 79 22.59 14.97 7.06
N ALA A 80 22.23 14.12 8.02
CA ALA A 80 21.00 13.35 7.96
C ALA A 80 19.78 14.30 7.94
N ALA A 81 19.78 15.31 8.82
CA ALA A 81 18.73 16.32 8.88
C ALA A 81 18.63 17.16 7.60
N SER A 82 19.75 17.69 7.09
CA SER A 82 19.80 18.47 5.84
C SER A 82 19.22 17.71 4.64
N MET A 83 19.60 16.44 4.48
CA MET A 83 19.09 15.59 3.41
C MET A 83 17.58 15.36 3.52
N MET A 84 17.08 15.06 4.72
CA MET A 84 15.64 14.87 4.95
C MET A 84 14.85 16.15 4.65
N THR A 85 15.32 17.30 5.14
CA THR A 85 14.67 18.60 4.88
C THR A 85 14.66 18.94 3.39
N ARG A 86 15.74 18.65 2.66
CA ARG A 86 15.79 18.92 1.21
C ARG A 86 14.83 18.04 0.43
N ASP A 87 14.77 16.75 0.74
CA ASP A 87 13.84 15.82 0.09
C ASP A 87 12.40 16.24 0.36
N GLU A 88 12.07 16.59 1.60
CA GLU A 88 10.75 17.13 1.99
C GLU A 88 10.39 18.39 1.18
N MET A 89 11.32 19.33 1.08
CA MET A 89 11.09 20.58 0.36
C MET A 89 10.95 20.33 -1.14
N ALA A 90 11.74 19.42 -1.70
CA ALA A 90 11.65 19.03 -3.10
C ALA A 90 10.31 18.35 -3.43
N ASP A 91 9.77 17.55 -2.51
CA ASP A 91 8.45 16.93 -2.66
C ASP A 91 7.32 17.97 -2.59
N ARG A 92 7.55 19.09 -1.91
CA ARG A 92 6.67 20.28 -1.95
C ARG A 92 6.96 21.23 -3.12
N GLY A 93 7.82 20.84 -4.06
CA GLY A 93 8.18 21.65 -5.23
C GLY A 93 9.18 22.79 -4.95
N VAL A 94 9.79 22.80 -3.76
CA VAL A 94 10.81 23.78 -3.34
C VAL A 94 12.20 23.15 -3.44
N HIS A 95 12.99 23.60 -4.41
CA HIS A 95 14.37 23.12 -4.56
C HIS A 95 15.33 23.90 -3.67
N ILE A 96 15.82 23.23 -2.62
CA ILE A 96 16.91 23.75 -1.79
C ILE A 96 18.25 23.28 -2.39
N PRO A 97 19.18 24.21 -2.71
CA PRO A 97 20.48 23.85 -3.24
C PRO A 97 21.31 23.07 -2.21
N GLU A 98 22.09 22.11 -2.68
CA GLU A 98 23.02 21.36 -1.83
C GLU A 98 24.02 22.29 -1.17
N THR A 99 24.25 22.07 0.12
CA THR A 99 25.30 22.74 0.88
C THR A 99 26.68 22.33 0.37
N ARG A 100 27.69 23.18 0.62
CA ARG A 100 29.10 22.88 0.28
C ARG A 100 29.57 21.56 0.91
N LEU A 101 29.05 21.19 2.08
CA LEU A 101 29.35 19.94 2.78
C LEU A 101 28.79 18.70 2.07
N GLU A 102 27.65 18.83 1.39
CA GLU A 102 27.01 17.75 0.61
C GLU A 102 27.67 17.57 -0.76
N GLN A 103 28.04 18.69 -1.41
CA GLN A 103 28.78 18.69 -2.67
C GLN A 103 30.16 18.04 -2.58
N MET A 104 30.76 18.01 -1.37
CA MET A 104 32.02 17.31 -1.12
C MET A 104 31.91 15.78 -1.18
N GLY A 105 30.69 15.24 -1.34
CA GLY A 105 30.41 13.83 -1.57
C GLY A 105 30.57 12.99 -0.30
N ASP A 106 29.48 12.38 0.14
CA ASP A 106 29.49 11.41 1.24
C ASP A 106 29.02 10.06 0.71
N LYS A 107 29.95 9.24 0.19
CA LYS A 107 29.65 7.89 -0.29
C LYS A 107 29.55 6.93 0.88
N LEU A 108 28.55 7.12 1.74
CA LEU A 108 28.14 6.05 2.65
C LEU A 108 27.30 5.05 1.87
N PRO A 109 27.52 3.74 2.02
CA PRO A 109 26.73 2.74 1.32
C PRO A 109 25.25 2.91 1.68
N GLU A 110 24.41 3.00 0.65
CA GLU A 110 22.97 2.99 0.80
C GLU A 110 22.57 1.60 1.35
N MET A 111 21.97 1.57 2.56
CA MET A 111 21.39 0.32 3.06
C MET A 111 20.24 -0.06 2.15
N ALA A 112 20.20 -1.29 1.66
CA ALA A 112 19.10 -1.76 0.84
C ALA A 112 18.77 -3.22 1.09
N ASN A 113 17.49 -3.56 0.97
CA ASN A 113 17.06 -4.95 1.09
C ASN A 113 17.45 -5.76 -0.15
N ASP A 114 18.03 -6.94 0.09
CA ASP A 114 18.23 -7.97 -0.91
C ASP A 114 17.02 -8.91 -0.97
N TYR A 115 16.21 -8.80 -2.02
CA TYR A 115 15.04 -9.64 -2.28
C TYR A 115 15.37 -10.94 -3.05
N SER A 116 16.65 -11.26 -3.27
CA SER A 116 17.06 -12.52 -3.91
C SER A 116 16.62 -13.74 -3.09
N GLN A 117 16.61 -13.62 -1.76
CA GLN A 117 16.24 -14.71 -0.87
C GLN A 117 14.71 -14.83 -0.72
N PRO A 118 14.12 -16.03 -0.91
CA PRO A 118 12.68 -16.24 -0.81
C PRO A 118 12.05 -15.75 0.52
N ARG A 119 12.72 -15.97 1.66
CA ARG A 119 12.24 -15.54 2.98
C ARG A 119 12.13 -14.01 3.15
N LYS A 120 12.86 -13.25 2.32
CA LYS A 120 12.86 -11.77 2.33
C LYS A 120 11.76 -11.20 1.42
N LYS A 121 11.09 -12.04 0.62
CA LYS A 121 9.99 -11.61 -0.26
C LYS A 121 8.69 -11.43 0.54
N PRO A 122 7.78 -10.56 0.08
CA PRO A 122 6.46 -10.43 0.69
C PRO A 122 5.71 -11.76 0.73
N ARG A 123 5.03 -11.99 1.84
CA ARG A 123 4.08 -13.09 1.99
C ARG A 123 2.75 -12.67 1.38
N SER A 124 2.04 -13.64 0.81
CA SER A 124 0.75 -13.36 0.18
C SER A 124 -0.16 -14.57 0.19
N ASN A 125 -1.46 -14.32 0.09
CA ASN A 125 -2.46 -15.35 -0.03
C ASN A 125 -3.60 -14.86 -0.92
N VAL A 126 -4.18 -15.78 -1.70
CA VAL A 126 -5.43 -15.56 -2.41
C VAL A 126 -6.34 -16.74 -2.09
N SER A 127 -7.54 -16.44 -1.61
CA SER A 127 -8.57 -17.44 -1.37
C SER A 127 -9.91 -16.94 -1.86
N GLY A 128 -10.86 -17.85 -2.05
CA GLY A 128 -12.19 -17.51 -2.52
C GLY A 128 -12.81 -18.61 -3.37
N GLN A 129 -13.90 -18.25 -4.04
CA GLN A 129 -14.64 -19.13 -4.92
C GLN A 129 -15.13 -18.38 -6.15
N ILE A 130 -15.06 -19.05 -7.30
CA ILE A 130 -15.66 -18.61 -8.55
C ILE A 130 -16.68 -19.68 -8.96
N THR A 131 -17.91 -19.28 -9.25
CA THR A 131 -18.91 -20.24 -9.74
C THR A 131 -18.54 -20.70 -11.15
N PRO A 132 -18.87 -21.95 -11.53
CA PRO A 132 -18.54 -22.48 -12.84
C PRO A 132 -19.00 -21.58 -13.99
N TYR A 133 -18.18 -21.48 -15.03
CA TYR A 133 -18.52 -20.74 -16.23
C TYR A 133 -19.74 -21.37 -16.94
N ARG A 134 -20.65 -20.51 -17.38
CA ARG A 134 -21.75 -20.84 -18.29
C ARG A 134 -21.83 -19.72 -19.33
N GLU A 135 -22.05 -20.08 -20.58
CA GLU A 135 -22.06 -19.12 -21.70
C GLU A 135 -23.14 -18.04 -21.52
N ASP A 136 -24.34 -18.46 -21.11
CA ASP A 136 -25.48 -17.56 -20.88
C ASP A 136 -25.84 -17.40 -19.39
N GLY A 137 -25.02 -17.97 -18.50
CA GLY A 137 -25.30 -17.99 -17.07
C GLY A 137 -24.55 -16.91 -16.30
N ASP A 138 -25.23 -16.36 -15.30
CA ASP A 138 -24.61 -15.47 -14.32
C ASP A 138 -23.45 -16.16 -13.61
N GLN A 139 -22.44 -15.36 -13.26
CA GLN A 139 -21.24 -15.85 -12.60
C GLN A 139 -20.92 -14.96 -11.40
N SER A 140 -20.57 -15.60 -10.28
CA SER A 140 -20.15 -14.92 -9.07
C SER A 140 -18.68 -15.24 -8.78
N VAL A 141 -17.92 -14.20 -8.50
CA VAL A 141 -16.55 -14.24 -7.99
C VAL A 141 -16.60 -13.67 -6.58
N ASN A 142 -16.12 -14.40 -5.60
CA ASN A 142 -15.88 -13.89 -4.25
C ASN A 142 -14.46 -14.26 -3.87
N GLY A 143 -13.65 -13.27 -3.53
CA GLY A 143 -12.25 -13.49 -3.24
C GLY A 143 -11.74 -12.62 -2.11
N ARG A 144 -10.65 -13.09 -1.52
CA ARG A 144 -9.85 -12.38 -0.54
C ARG A 144 -8.40 -12.49 -0.96
N LEU A 145 -7.79 -11.34 -1.16
CA LEU A 145 -6.37 -11.18 -1.45
C LEU A 145 -5.73 -10.55 -0.22
N SER A 146 -4.65 -11.13 0.28
CA SER A 146 -3.87 -10.52 1.36
C SER A 146 -2.39 -10.53 1.04
N TYR A 147 -1.67 -9.53 1.53
CA TYR A 147 -0.21 -9.50 1.51
C TYR A 147 0.33 -8.88 2.79
N ALA A 148 1.53 -9.33 3.14
CA ALA A 148 2.26 -8.93 4.34
C ALA A 148 3.75 -8.87 4.02
N GLY A 149 4.49 -7.92 4.57
CA GLY A 149 5.94 -8.01 4.50
C GLY A 149 6.71 -6.79 5.01
N LYS A 150 8.02 -7.00 5.13
CA LYS A 150 8.99 -5.99 5.54
C LYS A 150 9.58 -5.35 4.31
N ASN A 151 9.23 -4.10 4.05
CA ASN A 151 9.91 -3.29 3.05
C ASN A 151 10.75 -2.17 3.69
N PHE A 152 11.53 -2.54 4.71
CA PHE A 152 12.41 -1.63 5.45
C PHE A 152 13.82 -2.20 5.53
N ALA A 153 14.80 -1.53 4.92
CA ALA A 153 16.22 -1.88 4.99
C ALA A 153 16.86 -1.39 6.31
N PHE A 154 16.70 -2.13 7.40
CA PHE A 154 17.37 -1.81 8.68
C PHE A 154 18.81 -2.35 8.74
N TYR A 155 19.67 -1.71 9.53
CA TYR A 155 21.01 -2.21 9.83
C TYR A 155 20.91 -3.58 10.53
N GLY A 156 21.50 -4.61 9.92
CA GLY A 156 21.42 -6.00 10.39
C GLY A 156 20.20 -6.78 9.87
N ALA A 157 19.23 -6.17 9.17
CA ALA A 157 18.09 -6.90 8.55
C ALA A 157 18.52 -7.83 7.40
N ASP A 158 19.71 -7.60 6.87
CA ASP A 158 20.43 -8.44 5.93
C ASP A 158 21.01 -9.70 6.57
N THR A 159 21.26 -9.67 7.90
CA THR A 159 21.72 -10.80 8.72
C THR A 159 20.56 -11.63 9.27
N ASP A 160 20.82 -12.90 9.57
CA ASP A 160 19.79 -13.81 10.11
C ASP A 160 19.31 -13.40 11.51
N PHE A 161 20.22 -12.85 12.32
CA PHE A 161 19.89 -12.31 13.63
C PHE A 161 18.99 -11.08 13.53
N GLY A 162 19.26 -10.14 12.62
CA GLY A 162 18.37 -8.99 12.44
C GLY A 162 17.06 -9.38 11.75
N HIS A 163 17.05 -10.32 10.80
CA HIS A 163 15.80 -10.84 10.23
C HIS A 163 14.91 -11.48 11.31
N TRP A 164 15.50 -12.24 12.24
CA TRP A 164 14.81 -12.81 13.40
C TRP A 164 14.36 -11.78 14.43
N ALA A 165 15.25 -10.89 14.88
CA ALA A 165 14.92 -9.84 15.84
C ALA A 165 13.84 -8.89 15.31
N LEU A 166 13.76 -8.74 13.99
CA LEU A 166 12.72 -7.99 13.31
C LEU A 166 11.45 -8.83 13.04
N GLY A 167 11.33 -10.06 13.53
CA GLY A 167 10.12 -10.93 13.50
C GLY A 167 10.00 -11.83 12.27
N GLY A 168 11.12 -12.20 11.63
CA GLY A 168 11.17 -13.16 10.53
C GLY A 168 11.67 -14.50 11.04
N ASP A 169 11.47 -15.58 10.27
CA ASP A 169 12.00 -16.88 10.67
C ASP A 169 13.55 -16.83 10.74
N ILE A 170 14.12 -17.43 11.79
CA ILE A 170 15.58 -17.59 12.01
C ILE A 170 16.12 -18.47 10.90
N SER A 171 17.25 -18.10 10.29
CA SER A 171 18.09 -19.11 9.64
C SER A 171 18.78 -19.93 10.74
N ASP A 172 18.70 -21.23 10.64
CA ASP A 172 19.13 -22.27 11.60
C ASP A 172 20.60 -22.28 12.02
N GLY A 173 21.38 -21.23 11.78
CA GLY A 173 22.79 -21.23 12.16
C GLY A 173 23.60 -22.35 11.49
N GLY A 174 23.05 -22.92 10.41
CA GLY A 174 23.56 -23.96 9.54
C GLY A 174 22.37 -24.56 8.79
N SER A 175 22.32 -24.41 7.45
CA SER A 175 21.22 -24.79 6.56
C SER A 175 20.20 -25.78 7.13
N ASP A 176 18.96 -25.32 7.24
CA ASP A 176 17.67 -26.00 7.32
C ASP A 176 17.58 -27.20 8.30
N THR A 177 16.93 -26.95 9.45
CA THR A 177 16.09 -27.86 10.29
C THR A 177 16.70 -28.58 11.51
N ASN A 178 16.04 -28.46 12.68
CA ASN A 178 15.21 -29.53 13.29
C ASN A 178 14.86 -29.24 14.77
N GLY A 179 13.58 -29.03 15.07
CA GLY A 179 13.04 -29.20 16.42
C GLY A 179 11.86 -28.31 16.78
N GLY A 180 10.67 -28.91 16.87
CA GLY A 180 9.56 -28.35 17.65
C GLY A 180 8.54 -27.55 16.85
N SER A 181 7.56 -28.24 16.29
CA SER A 181 6.32 -27.63 15.84
C SER A 181 5.56 -27.05 17.04
N VAL A 182 5.62 -25.74 17.21
CA VAL A 182 4.50 -25.00 17.81
C VAL A 182 3.84 -24.26 16.66
N LYS A 183 2.76 -24.83 16.12
CA LYS A 183 1.82 -24.07 15.29
C LYS A 183 1.12 -23.07 16.20
N VAL A 184 1.73 -21.92 16.44
CA VAL A 184 1.02 -20.77 16.98
C VAL A 184 0.47 -20.00 15.78
N TRP A 185 -0.84 -19.79 15.77
CA TRP A 185 -1.48 -18.74 14.99
C TRP A 185 -1.06 -17.37 15.57
N GLU A 186 0.21 -17.02 15.45
CA GLU A 186 0.79 -15.82 16.04
C GLU A 186 0.92 -14.73 14.99
N ARG A 187 0.09 -13.71 15.14
CA ARG A 187 0.10 -12.43 14.42
C ARG A 187 1.51 -11.84 14.57
N TRP A 188 2.27 -11.90 13.47
CA TRP A 188 3.72 -11.87 13.37
C TRP A 188 4.36 -10.67 14.10
N GLY A 189 4.94 -10.94 15.27
CA GLY A 189 5.60 -9.95 16.13
C GLY A 189 7.10 -9.89 15.89
N GLY A 190 7.58 -8.72 15.49
CA GLY A 190 8.99 -8.35 15.42
C GLY A 190 9.21 -6.93 15.92
N ALA A 191 10.47 -6.54 16.18
CA ALA A 191 10.79 -5.18 16.62
C ALA A 191 10.43 -4.09 15.58
N VAL A 192 10.22 -4.48 14.32
CA VAL A 192 9.64 -3.64 13.26
C VAL A 192 8.37 -4.33 12.75
N PRO A 193 7.23 -3.64 12.71
CA PRO A 193 5.97 -4.29 12.34
C PRO A 193 5.88 -4.48 10.83
N ASP A 194 5.27 -5.61 10.43
CA ASP A 194 4.96 -5.90 9.04
C ASP A 194 3.89 -4.93 8.50
N LEU A 195 3.97 -4.62 7.20
CA LEU A 195 2.87 -3.98 6.50
C LEU A 195 1.87 -5.04 6.06
N ASP A 196 0.65 -4.98 6.57
CA ASP A 196 -0.41 -5.94 6.30
C ASP A 196 -1.60 -5.29 5.59
N VAL A 197 -2.03 -5.90 4.48
CA VAL A 197 -3.23 -5.50 3.74
C VAL A 197 -4.07 -6.73 3.39
N THR A 198 -5.38 -6.60 3.58
CA THR A 198 -6.42 -7.53 3.14
C THR A 198 -7.41 -6.80 2.25
N HIS A 199 -7.59 -7.30 1.03
CA HIS A 199 -8.60 -6.86 0.08
C HIS A 199 -9.64 -7.97 -0.13
N GLU A 200 -10.87 -7.71 0.30
CA GLU A 200 -12.04 -8.52 0.00
C GLU A 200 -12.77 -7.96 -1.22
N PHE A 201 -13.00 -8.79 -2.22
CA PHE A 201 -13.63 -8.38 -3.47
C PHE A 201 -14.72 -9.37 -3.90
N SER A 202 -15.77 -8.84 -4.52
CA SER A 202 -16.86 -9.62 -5.09
C SER A 202 -17.26 -9.03 -6.43
N LEU A 203 -17.45 -9.90 -7.43
CA LEU A 203 -17.97 -9.54 -8.74
C LEU A 203 -19.17 -10.42 -9.04
N ARG A 204 -20.32 -9.82 -9.33
CA ARG A 204 -21.50 -10.51 -9.86
C ARG A 204 -21.68 -10.11 -11.30
N ILE A 205 -21.39 -11.04 -12.20
CA ILE A 205 -21.44 -10.86 -13.64
C ILE A 205 -22.79 -11.38 -14.12
N ASN A 206 -23.63 -10.47 -14.62
CA ASN A 206 -24.86 -10.83 -15.32
C ASN A 206 -24.60 -10.79 -16.83
N ARG A 207 -24.72 -11.96 -17.48
CA ARG A 207 -24.42 -12.08 -18.92
C ARG A 207 -25.58 -11.62 -19.78
N THR A 208 -26.81 -11.79 -19.30
CA THR A 208 -28.05 -11.40 -20.00
C THR A 208 -28.23 -9.88 -20.01
N ALA A 209 -28.15 -9.25 -18.85
CA ALA A 209 -28.25 -7.80 -18.67
C ALA A 209 -26.97 -7.06 -19.09
N LYS A 210 -25.88 -7.81 -19.30
CA LYS A 210 -24.54 -7.29 -19.60
C LYS A 210 -24.01 -6.33 -18.54
N THR A 211 -24.21 -6.66 -17.27
CA THR A 211 -23.79 -5.84 -16.13
C THR A 211 -22.81 -6.59 -15.24
N ILE A 212 -21.94 -5.85 -14.54
CA ILE A 212 -21.10 -6.38 -13.49
C ILE A 212 -21.29 -5.52 -12.24
N HIS A 213 -21.73 -6.12 -11.15
CA HIS A 213 -21.74 -5.49 -9.84
C HIS A 213 -20.44 -5.83 -9.12
N ILE A 214 -19.74 -4.81 -8.62
CA ILE A 214 -18.41 -4.94 -8.05
C ILE A 214 -18.45 -4.34 -6.64
N SER A 215 -18.01 -5.14 -5.67
CA SER A 215 -17.80 -4.74 -4.28
C SER A 215 -16.33 -4.92 -3.95
N SER A 216 -15.70 -3.88 -3.42
CA SER A 216 -14.33 -3.90 -2.91
C SER A 216 -14.32 -3.37 -1.48
N ALA A 217 -13.60 -4.03 -0.60
CA ALA A 217 -13.29 -3.57 0.74
C ALA A 217 -11.82 -3.86 1.05
N ILE A 218 -11.07 -2.81 1.37
CA ILE A 218 -9.66 -2.95 1.76
C ILE A 218 -9.55 -2.60 3.23
N SER A 219 -8.84 -3.44 3.96
CA SER A 219 -8.44 -3.22 5.34
C SER A 219 -6.96 -3.54 5.51
N GLY A 220 -6.32 -2.92 6.48
CA GLY A 220 -4.90 -3.12 6.71
C GLY A 220 -4.36 -2.09 7.67
N ASP A 221 -3.04 -2.03 7.73
CA ASP A 221 -2.36 -1.02 8.53
C ASP A 221 -2.63 0.37 7.96
N GLY A 222 -2.64 1.36 8.85
CA GLY A 222 -2.91 2.75 8.51
C GLY A 222 -1.78 3.45 7.75
N PHE A 223 -0.73 2.73 7.36
CA PHE A 223 0.43 3.24 6.65
C PHE A 223 1.07 2.13 5.81
N PRO A 224 1.55 2.40 4.58
CA PRO A 224 1.51 3.68 3.88
C PRO A 224 0.18 3.82 3.11
N ASN A 225 0.14 4.53 1.98
CA ASN A 225 -1.06 4.59 1.16
C ASN A 225 -1.35 3.21 0.52
N CYS A 226 -2.59 2.99 0.10
CA CYS A 226 -3.00 1.78 -0.63
C CYS A 226 -3.85 2.13 -1.84
N GLU A 227 -3.72 1.37 -2.92
CA GLU A 227 -4.58 1.49 -4.09
C GLU A 227 -4.89 0.13 -4.71
N SER A 228 -6.06 0.03 -5.33
CA SER A 228 -6.48 -1.17 -6.04
C SER A 228 -7.27 -0.86 -7.30
N PHE A 229 -7.06 -1.68 -8.33
CA PHE A 229 -7.75 -1.61 -9.62
C PHE A 229 -7.87 -2.99 -10.27
N LEU A 230 -8.86 -3.11 -11.15
CA LEU A 230 -8.99 -4.21 -12.09
C LEU A 230 -8.46 -3.80 -13.45
N ILE A 231 -7.85 -4.75 -14.14
CA ILE A 231 -7.54 -4.69 -15.57
C ILE A 231 -8.31 -5.82 -16.26
N ASP A 232 -8.98 -5.54 -17.37
CA ASP A 232 -9.61 -6.59 -18.17
C ASP A 232 -8.64 -7.21 -19.19
N SER A 233 -9.12 -8.19 -19.96
CA SER A 233 -8.32 -8.85 -20.99
C SER A 233 -7.90 -7.95 -22.17
N ALA A 234 -8.45 -6.73 -22.26
CA ALA A 234 -8.16 -5.74 -23.30
C ALA A 234 -7.36 -4.54 -22.75
N ASP A 235 -6.77 -4.68 -21.54
CA ASP A 235 -6.02 -3.63 -20.83
C ASP A 235 -6.87 -2.39 -20.46
N ASN A 236 -8.21 -2.49 -20.46
CA ASN A 236 -9.06 -1.46 -19.85
C ASN A 236 -8.90 -1.50 -18.33
N VAL A 237 -9.04 -0.34 -17.69
CA VAL A 237 -8.78 -0.17 -16.25
C VAL A 237 -10.01 0.35 -15.53
N LEU A 238 -10.28 -0.24 -14.36
CA LEU A 238 -11.28 0.25 -13.41
C LEU A 238 -10.67 0.32 -12.00
N LEU A 239 -10.54 1.53 -11.45
CA LEU A 239 -10.11 1.69 -10.05
C LEU A 239 -11.19 1.18 -9.08
N LEU A 240 -10.75 0.53 -8.01
CA LEU A 240 -11.59 -0.03 -6.96
C LEU A 240 -11.47 0.74 -5.64
N GLY A 241 -10.38 1.46 -5.42
CA GLY A 241 -10.19 2.23 -4.19
C GLY A 241 -8.79 2.78 -4.06
N THR A 242 -8.69 3.89 -3.34
CA THR A 242 -7.43 4.56 -2.98
C THR A 242 -7.54 5.05 -1.55
N HIS A 243 -6.56 4.73 -0.72
CA HIS A 243 -6.48 5.10 0.68
C HIS A 243 -5.27 5.98 0.92
N ILE A 244 -5.49 7.09 1.61
CA ILE A 244 -4.42 7.94 2.15
C ILE A 244 -4.13 7.50 3.58
N ARG A 245 -2.85 7.25 3.88
CA ARG A 245 -2.36 6.88 5.23
C ARG A 245 -2.94 7.78 6.32
N ILE A 246 -3.10 7.21 7.51
CA ILE A 246 -3.73 7.86 8.68
C ILE A 246 -2.75 8.21 9.79
N GLY A 247 -1.44 8.06 9.54
CA GLY A 247 -0.36 8.37 10.45
C GLY A 247 0.96 7.81 9.93
N THR A 248 1.98 7.80 10.78
CA THR A 248 3.35 7.43 10.41
C THR A 248 3.62 5.93 10.51
N ALA A 249 4.70 5.46 9.85
CA ALA A 249 5.21 4.10 9.98
C ALA A 249 5.31 3.66 11.46
N ALA A 250 5.91 4.50 12.31
CA ALA A 250 6.11 4.21 13.73
C ALA A 250 4.81 4.07 14.55
N THR A 251 3.69 4.62 14.08
CA THR A 251 2.42 4.63 14.84
C THR A 251 1.34 3.74 14.27
N GLN A 252 1.42 3.40 12.98
CA GLN A 252 0.36 2.69 12.28
C GLN A 252 0.69 1.25 11.90
N LEU A 253 1.98 0.90 11.82
CA LEU A 253 2.42 -0.49 11.60
C LEU A 253 2.33 -1.33 12.90
N PRO A 254 2.66 -0.82 14.11
CA PRO A 254 2.63 -1.67 15.30
C PRO A 254 1.22 -2.11 15.70
N GLY A 255 1.08 -3.39 16.08
CA GLY A 255 -0.16 -3.95 16.66
C GLY A 255 -1.09 -4.63 15.66
N GLY A 256 -0.71 -4.74 14.38
CA GLY A 256 -1.44 -5.46 13.33
C GLY A 256 -2.84 -4.92 13.11
N ARG A 257 -2.99 -3.62 12.89
CA ARG A 257 -4.30 -2.95 12.98
C ARG A 257 -5.08 -3.29 11.70
N ALA A 258 -6.24 -3.94 11.82
CA ALA A 258 -7.09 -4.26 10.67
C ALA A 258 -8.06 -3.09 10.40
N LEU A 259 -7.50 -1.91 10.10
CA LEU A 259 -8.32 -0.70 9.96
C LEU A 259 -9.02 -0.71 8.61
N PRO A 260 -10.29 -0.27 8.54
CA PRO A 260 -10.92 -0.05 7.25
C PRO A 260 -10.13 1.03 6.50
N MET A 261 -9.77 0.76 5.25
CA MET A 261 -9.03 1.68 4.38
C MET A 261 -9.97 2.21 3.30
N THR A 262 -10.59 1.32 2.53
CA THR A 262 -11.53 1.70 1.47
C THR A 262 -12.76 0.82 1.45
N ARG A 263 -13.88 1.39 0.99
CA ARG A 263 -15.09 0.65 0.65
C ARG A 263 -15.68 1.21 -0.63
N THR A 264 -15.82 0.35 -1.63
CA THR A 264 -16.37 0.73 -2.93
C THR A 264 -17.43 -0.27 -3.36
N LEU A 265 -18.55 0.26 -3.82
CA LEU A 265 -19.64 -0.48 -4.42
C LEU A 265 -20.06 0.26 -5.70
N LEU A 266 -19.96 -0.43 -6.82
CA LEU A 266 -20.28 0.12 -8.13
C LEU A 266 -20.81 -0.96 -9.06
N SER A 267 -21.42 -0.53 -10.16
CA SER A 267 -21.74 -1.40 -11.28
C SER A 267 -21.30 -0.78 -12.59
N VAL A 268 -20.94 -1.64 -13.52
CA VAL A 268 -20.55 -1.28 -14.88
C VAL A 268 -21.36 -2.10 -15.88
N ASP A 269 -21.65 -1.49 -17.02
CA ASP A 269 -22.15 -2.20 -18.18
C ASP A 269 -20.95 -2.72 -18.97
N TRP A 270 -21.00 -3.96 -19.46
CA TRP A 270 -19.92 -4.53 -20.26
C TRP A 270 -20.33 -4.69 -21.72
N ILE A 271 -19.36 -4.48 -22.61
CA ILE A 271 -19.50 -4.70 -24.05
C ILE A 271 -18.40 -5.66 -24.54
N PRO A 272 -18.60 -6.34 -25.68
CA PRO A 272 -17.54 -7.18 -26.24
C PRO A 272 -16.24 -6.37 -26.45
N GLY A 273 -15.15 -6.81 -25.81
CA GLY A 273 -13.84 -6.13 -25.87
C GLY A 273 -13.59 -5.08 -24.79
N ASP A 274 -14.61 -4.72 -24.00
CA ASP A 274 -14.45 -3.84 -22.83
C ASP A 274 -15.36 -4.30 -21.70
N LEU A 275 -14.75 -4.90 -20.66
CA LEU A 275 -15.48 -5.47 -19.54
C LEU A 275 -15.97 -4.44 -18.51
N PHE A 276 -15.61 -3.17 -18.67
CA PHE A 276 -15.99 -2.10 -17.75
C PHE A 276 -16.84 -1.01 -18.41
N GLY A 277 -16.98 -1.05 -19.73
CA GLY A 277 -17.77 -0.09 -20.50
C GLY A 277 -17.30 1.35 -20.33
N GLU A 278 -18.11 2.28 -20.85
CA GLU A 278 -17.82 3.71 -20.79
C GLU A 278 -18.25 4.34 -19.46
N ASN A 279 -19.30 3.82 -18.83
CA ASN A 279 -19.92 4.43 -17.66
C ASN A 279 -19.83 3.53 -16.43
N VAL A 280 -19.62 4.18 -15.29
CA VAL A 280 -19.59 3.56 -13.96
C VAL A 280 -20.73 4.15 -13.14
N LYS A 281 -21.59 3.29 -12.62
CA LYS A 281 -22.62 3.67 -11.65
C LYS A 281 -22.09 3.37 -10.25
N VAL A 282 -21.78 4.42 -9.51
CA VAL A 282 -21.21 4.36 -8.16
C VAL A 282 -22.34 4.43 -7.14
N GLU A 283 -22.34 3.48 -6.21
CA GLU A 283 -23.24 3.50 -5.05
C GLU A 283 -22.51 4.02 -3.81
N ILE A 284 -21.28 3.56 -3.60
CA ILE A 284 -20.42 3.96 -2.47
C ILE A 284 -18.96 4.02 -2.96
N ALA A 285 -18.23 5.05 -2.56
CA ALA A 285 -16.79 5.16 -2.81
C ALA A 285 -16.14 5.94 -1.67
N ASN A 286 -15.68 5.24 -0.63
CA ASN A 286 -15.16 5.85 0.59
C ASN A 286 -13.70 5.48 0.84
N ASP A 287 -12.96 6.47 1.34
CA ASP A 287 -11.66 6.35 1.98
C ASP A 287 -11.81 6.65 3.49
N TYR A 288 -11.37 5.77 4.37
CA TYR A 288 -11.51 5.95 5.82
C TYR A 288 -10.22 6.52 6.42
N THR A 289 -10.15 7.84 6.55
CA THR A 289 -8.94 8.52 7.04
C THR A 289 -9.10 9.05 8.48
N GLY A 290 -7.98 9.11 9.24
CA GLY A 290 -7.70 9.95 10.41
C GLY A 290 -8.54 9.82 11.70
N ASN A 291 -9.86 9.67 11.58
CA ASN A 291 -10.83 9.58 12.69
C ASN A 291 -11.83 8.44 12.50
N GLY A 292 -11.61 7.55 11.52
CA GLY A 292 -12.55 6.48 11.14
C GLY A 292 -13.81 6.99 10.42
N SER A 293 -13.90 8.29 10.14
CA SER A 293 -14.98 8.87 9.35
C SER A 293 -14.72 8.64 7.86
N PRO A 294 -15.74 8.25 7.07
CA PRO A 294 -15.58 8.08 5.64
C PRO A 294 -15.39 9.44 4.97
N GLN A 295 -14.35 9.56 4.16
CA GLN A 295 -14.17 10.60 3.16
C GLN A 295 -14.65 10.05 1.83
N GLU A 296 -15.68 10.67 1.26
CA GLU A 296 -16.21 10.30 -0.04
C GLU A 296 -15.17 10.64 -1.14
N ILE A 297 -14.80 9.66 -1.94
CA ILE A 297 -13.88 9.81 -3.07
C ILE A 297 -14.63 10.39 -4.26
N ALA A 298 -15.83 9.86 -4.52
CA ALA A 298 -16.71 10.35 -5.57
C ALA A 298 -18.17 10.18 -5.12
N ARG A 299 -19.00 11.15 -5.50
CA ARG A 299 -20.44 11.12 -5.19
C ARG A 299 -21.10 9.91 -5.83
N SER A 300 -22.07 9.33 -5.12
CA SER A 300 -22.95 8.31 -5.73
C SER A 300 -23.67 8.88 -6.97
N GLY A 301 -23.82 8.03 -7.97
CA GLY A 301 -24.36 8.41 -9.28
C GLY A 301 -23.60 7.77 -10.44
N THR A 302 -23.99 8.15 -11.66
CA THR A 302 -23.35 7.68 -12.88
C THR A 302 -22.34 8.71 -13.37
N MET A 303 -21.15 8.25 -13.72
CA MET A 303 -20.10 9.06 -14.34
C MET A 303 -19.35 8.23 -15.39
N THR A 304 -18.57 8.89 -16.24
CA THR A 304 -17.73 8.15 -17.18
C THR A 304 -16.62 7.43 -16.42
N ARG A 305 -16.13 6.30 -16.95
CA ARG A 305 -15.00 5.56 -16.41
C ARG A 305 -13.76 6.42 -16.31
N SER A 306 -13.59 7.37 -17.24
CA SER A 306 -12.49 8.33 -17.18
C SER A 306 -12.61 9.26 -15.98
N GLN A 307 -13.80 9.82 -15.74
CA GLN A 307 -14.06 10.65 -14.55
C GLN A 307 -13.89 9.85 -13.25
N TRP A 308 -14.38 8.62 -13.22
CA TRP A 308 -14.22 7.71 -12.09
C TRP A 308 -12.75 7.45 -11.79
N ASN A 309 -11.96 7.05 -12.80
CA ASN A 309 -10.54 6.79 -12.59
C ASN A 309 -9.79 8.08 -12.20
N ALA A 310 -10.14 9.23 -12.78
CA ALA A 310 -9.56 10.53 -12.42
C ALA A 310 -9.85 10.91 -10.96
N ALA A 311 -11.07 10.66 -10.46
CA ALA A 311 -11.45 10.90 -9.07
C ALA A 311 -10.56 10.16 -8.06
N HIS A 312 -9.85 9.12 -8.49
CA HIS A 312 -8.83 8.43 -7.70
C HIS A 312 -7.41 8.94 -7.98
N THR A 313 -7.01 9.03 -9.26
CA THR A 313 -5.62 9.34 -9.64
C THR A 313 -5.23 10.80 -9.44
N GLU A 314 -6.20 11.72 -9.48
CA GLU A 314 -5.97 13.16 -9.28
C GLU A 314 -6.06 13.58 -7.81
N ARG A 315 -6.34 12.64 -6.90
CA ARG A 315 -6.27 12.91 -5.47
C ARG A 315 -4.83 13.14 -5.04
N ASP A 316 -4.65 14.12 -4.16
CA ASP A 316 -3.38 14.34 -3.50
C ASP A 316 -3.08 13.14 -2.57
N ALA A 317 -2.11 12.33 -2.99
CA ALA A 317 -1.68 11.15 -2.25
C ALA A 317 -0.93 11.52 -0.95
N SER A 318 -0.36 12.72 -0.86
CA SER A 318 0.30 13.20 0.37
C SER A 318 -0.72 13.56 1.45
N GLY A 319 -1.98 13.81 1.07
CA GLY A 319 -3.09 14.14 1.98
C GLY A 319 -3.07 15.59 2.44
N ASP A 320 -3.99 15.95 3.35
CA ASP A 320 -4.10 17.33 3.83
C ASP A 320 -2.81 17.84 4.47
N TRP A 321 -2.56 19.15 4.39
CA TRP A 321 -1.37 19.83 4.95
C TRP A 321 -0.99 19.39 6.37
N ILE A 322 -1.99 19.18 7.24
CA ILE A 322 -1.77 18.73 8.62
C ILE A 322 -1.11 17.35 8.67
N ARG A 323 -1.44 16.44 7.75
CA ARG A 323 -0.83 15.10 7.67
C ARG A 323 0.62 15.17 7.23
N SER A 324 0.94 16.08 6.31
CA SER A 324 2.34 16.36 5.94
C SER A 324 3.14 16.82 7.16
N LEU A 325 2.57 17.61 8.08
CA LEU A 325 3.25 17.96 9.33
C LEU A 325 3.39 16.75 10.29
N GLU A 326 2.38 15.89 10.37
CA GLU A 326 2.38 14.71 11.26
C GLU A 326 3.42 13.66 10.88
N ASP A 327 3.72 13.47 9.60
CA ASP A 327 4.78 12.57 9.13
C ASP A 327 6.19 12.94 9.65
N HIS A 328 6.33 14.18 10.12
CA HIS A 328 7.58 14.77 10.57
C HIS A 328 7.66 14.93 12.10
N ILE A 329 6.61 14.56 12.85
CA ILE A 329 6.61 14.60 14.32
C ILE A 329 6.67 13.18 14.88
N PRO A 330 7.70 12.81 15.66
CA PRO A 330 7.87 11.45 16.19
C PRO A 330 6.95 11.10 17.38
N LEU A 331 5.90 11.88 17.67
CA LEU A 331 5.12 11.77 18.90
C LEU A 331 3.68 11.26 18.70
N PRO A 332 3.17 10.41 19.62
CA PRO A 332 1.87 9.81 19.50
C PRO A 332 0.71 10.83 19.59
N ARG A 333 -0.36 10.55 18.84
CA ARG A 333 -1.64 11.30 18.70
C ARG A 333 -2.18 11.98 19.98
N GLN A 334 -1.91 11.44 21.16
CA GLN A 334 -2.41 11.99 22.43
C GLN A 334 -1.75 13.32 22.83
N SER A 335 -0.50 13.56 22.40
CA SER A 335 0.24 14.78 22.74
C SER A 335 -0.18 16.01 21.93
N LEU A 336 -0.59 15.82 20.66
CA LEU A 336 -1.02 16.90 19.75
C LEU A 336 -2.45 17.39 20.01
N ARG A 337 -3.35 16.54 20.54
CA ARG A 337 -4.70 17.00 20.98
C ARG A 337 -4.60 18.01 22.11
N GLY A 338 -3.71 17.78 23.08
CA GLY A 338 -3.45 18.74 24.16
C GLY A 338 -2.90 20.06 23.64
N LEU A 339 -2.03 20.03 22.64
CA LEU A 339 -1.49 21.24 22.01
C LEU A 339 -2.55 22.00 21.20
N GLY A 340 -3.41 21.28 20.46
CA GLY A 340 -4.51 21.86 19.69
C GLY A 340 -5.61 22.47 20.55
N GLU A 341 -5.90 21.88 21.72
CA GLU A 341 -6.80 22.46 22.72
C GLU A 341 -6.16 23.67 23.44
N GLN A 342 -4.85 23.65 23.69
CA GLN A 342 -4.10 24.78 24.25
C GLN A 342 -3.97 25.97 23.29
N ILE A 343 -3.87 25.73 21.98
CA ILE A 343 -3.83 26.81 20.98
C ILE A 343 -5.23 27.43 20.81
N ARG A 344 -6.31 26.62 20.90
CA ARG A 344 -7.69 27.14 20.85
C ARG A 344 -8.15 27.87 22.12
N SER A 345 -7.48 27.67 23.25
CA SER A 345 -7.73 28.44 24.47
C SER A 345 -6.84 29.68 24.60
N ALA A 346 -5.88 29.84 23.70
CA ALA A 346 -4.96 30.99 23.63
C ALA A 346 -5.39 32.07 22.62
N PHE A 347 -6.51 31.85 21.91
CA PHE A 347 -7.22 32.81 21.05
C PHE A 347 -8.71 32.80 21.38
#